data_AF-A0A2J8T119-F1
#
_entry.id   AF-A0A2J8T119-F1
#
_cell.length_a   1.000
_cell.length_b   1.000
_cell.length_c   1.000
_cell.angle_alpha   90.00
_cell.angle_beta   90.00
_cell.angle_gamma   90.00
#
_symmetry.space_group_name_H-M   'P 1'
#
loop_
_entity.id
_entity.type
_entity.pdbx_description
1 polymer ?
#
loop_
_entity_poly.entity_id
_entity_poly.type
_entity_poly.pdbx_seq_one_letter_code
_entity_poly.pdbx_strand_id
1 'polypeptide(L)'
;MAGSAMSSKFFLMALAVFFSFAQVVIEANSWWSLGMNNPVQMSEVYIIGAQPLCSQLAGLSQGQKKLCHLYQDHMQYIGEGAKTGIKECQYQFRHRRWNCSTVDNTSVFGRVMQIGSRETAFTYAVSAAGVVNAMSRACREGELSTCGCSRAARPKDLPRDWLWGGCGDNIDYGYRFAKEFVDARERERIHAKGSYESARILMNLHNNEAGRRV
;
A
#
# COMPACT_ATOMS: atom_id res chain seq x y z
N MET A 1 36.52 -22.16 -45.85
CA MET A 1 35.15 -21.81 -45.39
C MET A 1 34.61 -23.01 -44.61
N ALA A 2 34.76 -23.02 -43.29
CA ALA A 2 34.20 -24.08 -42.44
C ALA A 2 33.28 -23.41 -41.43
N GLY A 3 31.99 -23.32 -41.76
CA GLY A 3 30.97 -22.89 -40.84
C GLY A 3 30.73 -24.00 -39.82
N SER A 4 31.26 -23.85 -38.61
CA SER A 4 30.99 -24.74 -37.50
C SER A 4 29.51 -24.60 -37.13
N ALA A 5 28.69 -25.59 -37.50
CA ALA A 5 27.33 -25.73 -37.04
C ALA A 5 27.36 -25.90 -35.51
N MET A 6 27.00 -24.84 -34.79
CA MET A 6 26.87 -24.86 -33.34
C MET A 6 25.82 -25.92 -32.98
N SER A 7 26.24 -26.96 -32.27
CA SER A 7 25.38 -28.11 -31.96
C SER A 7 24.10 -27.65 -31.28
N SER A 8 22.95 -28.07 -31.80
CA SER A 8 21.59 -27.68 -31.37
C SER A 8 21.39 -27.74 -29.85
N LYS A 9 22.10 -28.64 -29.17
CA LYS A 9 22.11 -28.77 -27.71
C LYS A 9 22.69 -27.56 -26.99
N PHE A 10 23.74 -26.93 -27.53
CA PHE A 10 24.33 -25.71 -26.97
C PHE A 10 23.42 -24.50 -27.17
N PHE A 11 22.67 -24.44 -28.29
CA PHE A 11 21.70 -23.38 -28.53
C PHE A 11 20.50 -23.49 -27.58
N LEU A 12 20.00 -24.71 -27.33
CA LEU A 12 18.94 -24.97 -26.35
C LEU A 12 19.39 -24.70 -24.90
N MET A 13 20.62 -25.08 -24.54
CA MET A 13 21.21 -24.75 -23.23
C MET A 13 21.39 -23.25 -23.07
N ALA A 14 21.89 -22.55 -24.09
CA ALA A 14 22.04 -21.09 -24.06
C ALA A 14 20.69 -20.38 -23.95
N LEU A 15 19.65 -20.83 -24.67
CA LEU A 15 18.29 -20.33 -24.54
C LEU A 15 17.70 -20.63 -23.16
N ALA A 16 17.90 -21.82 -22.59
CA ALA A 16 17.45 -22.16 -21.25
C ALA A 16 18.13 -21.29 -20.19
N VAL A 17 19.43 -21.02 -20.35
CA VAL A 17 20.19 -20.11 -19.49
C VAL A 17 19.68 -18.68 -19.66
N PHE A 18 19.48 -18.20 -20.90
CA PHE A 18 18.90 -16.87 -21.18
C PHE A 18 17.47 -16.72 -20.62
N PHE A 19 16.62 -17.75 -20.74
CA PHE A 19 15.28 -17.78 -20.16
C PHE A 19 15.32 -17.84 -18.63
N SER A 20 16.29 -18.55 -18.04
CA SER A 20 16.49 -18.57 -16.58
C SER A 20 17.00 -17.24 -16.03
N PHE A 21 17.73 -16.44 -16.82
CA PHE A 21 18.08 -15.06 -16.50
C PHE A 21 16.97 -14.05 -16.82
N ALA A 22 16.05 -14.37 -17.75
CA ALA A 22 14.96 -13.48 -18.17
C ALA A 22 13.74 -13.48 -17.24
N GLN A 23 13.73 -14.26 -16.16
CA GLN A 23 12.59 -14.33 -15.24
C GLN A 23 12.97 -14.01 -13.79
N VAL A 24 13.45 -12.79 -13.56
CA VAL A 24 13.15 -12.09 -12.31
C VAL A 24 12.85 -10.63 -12.63
N VAL A 25 11.72 -10.38 -13.32
CA VAL A 25 11.08 -9.07 -13.21
C VAL A 25 10.54 -9.01 -11.78
N ILE A 26 11.34 -8.46 -10.86
CA ILE A 26 10.85 -8.10 -9.53
C ILE A 26 9.67 -7.16 -9.78
N GLU A 27 8.47 -7.53 -9.33
CA GLU A 27 7.33 -6.59 -9.27
C GLU A 27 7.70 -5.46 -8.31
N ALA A 28 8.44 -4.48 -8.82
CA ALA A 28 8.90 -3.32 -8.08
C ALA A 28 7.75 -2.33 -7.80
N ASN A 29 6.57 -2.57 -8.36
CA ASN A 29 5.42 -1.69 -8.23
C ASN A 29 4.65 -2.05 -6.96
N SER A 30 4.53 -1.12 -6.02
CA SER A 30 3.70 -1.25 -4.80
C SER A 30 2.64 -0.16 -4.75
N TRP A 31 1.53 -0.40 -4.03
CA TRP A 31 0.44 0.57 -3.87
C TRP A 31 0.89 1.89 -3.23
N TRP A 32 2.03 1.91 -2.53
CA TRP A 32 2.64 3.15 -2.03
C TRP A 32 2.91 4.19 -3.13
N SER A 33 3.04 3.77 -4.39
CA SER A 33 3.20 4.67 -5.55
C SER A 33 2.07 5.70 -5.66
N LEU A 34 0.87 5.37 -5.15
CA LEU A 34 -0.28 6.26 -5.07
C LEU A 34 0.00 7.51 -4.24
N GLY A 35 0.98 7.47 -3.33
CA GLY A 35 1.40 8.62 -2.53
C GLY A 35 2.50 9.48 -3.18
N MET A 36 3.18 8.95 -4.21
CA MET A 36 4.30 9.61 -4.90
C MET A 36 3.81 10.45 -6.07
N ASN A 37 3.03 9.82 -6.95
CA ASN A 37 2.29 10.50 -7.98
C ASN A 37 0.87 10.59 -7.48
N ASN A 38 0.29 11.78 -7.47
CA ASN A 38 -1.15 11.90 -7.25
C ASN A 38 -1.81 12.02 -8.63
N PRO A 39 -2.04 10.92 -9.38
CA PRO A 39 -2.82 10.99 -10.62
C PRO A 39 -4.27 11.42 -10.35
N VAL A 40 -4.68 11.47 -9.08
CA VAL A 40 -5.98 11.98 -8.63
C VAL A 40 -5.98 13.50 -8.39
N GLN A 41 -4.81 14.17 -8.46
CA GLN A 41 -4.66 15.63 -8.33
C GLN A 41 -4.43 16.36 -9.66
N MET A 42 -4.78 15.78 -10.81
CA MET A 42 -4.95 16.61 -12.02
C MET A 42 -6.29 17.33 -11.97
N SER A 43 -6.39 18.27 -11.05
CA SER A 43 -7.42 19.30 -11.05
C SER A 43 -7.27 20.15 -12.32
N GLU A 44 -8.04 19.81 -13.35
CA GLU A 44 -8.66 20.75 -14.32
C GLU A 44 -9.44 20.05 -15.44
N VAL A 45 -9.51 18.70 -15.48
CA VAL A 45 -10.39 17.97 -16.42
C VAL A 45 -11.13 16.82 -15.73
N TYR A 46 -11.82 17.12 -14.63
CA TYR A 46 -12.79 16.18 -14.04
C TYR A 46 -14.20 16.58 -14.48
N ILE A 47 -14.52 16.28 -15.74
CA ILE A 47 -15.92 16.18 -16.16
C ILE A 47 -16.49 14.93 -15.47
N ILE A 48 -17.63 15.13 -14.82
CA ILE A 48 -18.52 14.14 -14.20
C ILE A 48 -18.33 12.74 -14.81
N GLY A 49 -17.65 11.83 -14.08
CA GLY A 49 -17.63 10.39 -14.39
C GLY A 49 -16.31 9.75 -14.84
N ALA A 50 -15.21 10.50 -15.05
CA ALA A 50 -13.92 9.92 -15.43
C ALA A 50 -12.94 9.77 -14.25
N GLN A 51 -13.24 8.83 -13.34
CA GLN A 51 -12.24 8.35 -12.37
C GLN A 51 -11.15 7.55 -13.11
N PRO A 52 -9.88 7.57 -12.65
CA PRO A 52 -8.82 6.80 -13.31
C PRO A 52 -9.23 5.33 -13.37
N LEU A 53 -9.14 4.72 -14.55
CA LEU A 53 -9.41 3.29 -14.68
C LEU A 53 -8.43 2.57 -13.75
N CYS A 54 -8.91 1.77 -12.81
CA CYS A 54 -8.08 1.04 -11.84
C CYS A 54 -6.95 0.20 -12.48
N SER A 55 -7.06 -0.10 -13.77
CA SER A 55 -6.01 -0.74 -14.57
C SER A 55 -4.79 0.14 -14.86
N GLN A 56 -4.97 1.47 -14.90
CA GLN A 56 -3.92 2.47 -15.15
C GLN A 56 -3.11 2.79 -13.90
N LEU A 57 -3.65 2.49 -12.71
CA LEU A 57 -2.96 2.68 -11.45
C LEU A 57 -1.84 1.64 -11.30
N ALA A 58 -0.60 2.09 -11.53
CA ALA A 58 0.58 1.26 -11.37
C ALA A 58 0.80 0.86 -9.90
N GLY A 59 1.09 -0.42 -9.66
CA GLY A 59 1.42 -0.93 -8.31
C GLY A 59 0.28 -1.54 -7.52
N LEU A 60 -0.95 -1.57 -8.06
CA LEU A 60 -2.03 -2.33 -7.44
C LEU A 60 -1.94 -3.83 -7.74
N SER A 61 -2.10 -4.67 -6.70
CA SER A 61 -2.34 -6.11 -6.85
C SER A 61 -3.72 -6.40 -7.46
N GLN A 62 -4.02 -7.66 -7.77
CA GLN A 62 -5.32 -8.02 -8.35
C GLN A 62 -6.47 -7.80 -7.38
N GLY A 63 -6.29 -8.12 -6.09
CA GLY A 63 -7.27 -7.82 -5.05
C GLY A 63 -7.44 -6.32 -4.82
N GLN A 64 -6.35 -5.54 -4.85
CA GLN A 64 -6.44 -4.08 -4.75
C GLN A 64 -7.17 -3.46 -5.95
N LYS A 65 -7.00 -4.00 -7.16
CA LYS A 65 -7.78 -3.57 -8.34
C LYS A 65 -9.26 -3.85 -8.18
N LYS A 66 -9.64 -5.02 -7.64
CA LYS A 66 -11.04 -5.34 -7.33
C LYS A 66 -11.63 -4.33 -6.35
N LEU A 67 -10.90 -4.00 -5.27
CA LEU A 67 -11.32 -2.99 -4.31
C LEU A 67 -11.43 -1.60 -4.94
N CYS A 68 -10.47 -1.20 -5.78
CA CYS A 68 -10.53 0.05 -6.52
C CYS A 68 -11.80 0.14 -7.39
N HIS A 69 -12.17 -0.93 -8.09
CA HIS A 69 -13.40 -0.94 -8.91
C HIS A 69 -14.68 -0.80 -8.07
N LEU A 70 -14.68 -1.29 -6.83
CA LEU A 70 -15.82 -1.20 -5.91
C LEU A 70 -15.89 0.13 -5.16
N TYR A 71 -14.73 0.71 -4.85
CA TYR A 71 -14.55 1.86 -3.96
C TYR A 71 -13.68 2.93 -4.63
N GLN A 72 -14.12 3.41 -5.79
CA GLN A 72 -13.31 4.30 -6.61
C GLN A 72 -13.05 5.66 -5.93
N ASP A 73 -14.04 6.17 -5.18
CA ASP A 73 -13.94 7.40 -4.36
C ASP A 73 -12.92 7.28 -3.21
N HIS A 74 -12.47 6.07 -2.86
CA HIS A 74 -11.48 5.86 -1.81
C HIS A 74 -10.05 6.03 -2.32
N MET A 75 -9.81 5.87 -3.62
CA MET A 75 -8.44 5.79 -4.16
C MET A 75 -7.61 7.05 -3.90
N GLN A 76 -8.25 8.23 -3.89
CA GLN A 76 -7.60 9.49 -3.53
C GLN A 76 -7.03 9.42 -2.10
N TYR A 77 -7.87 9.04 -1.14
CA TYR A 77 -7.52 9.00 0.28
C TYR A 77 -6.54 7.88 0.62
N ILE A 78 -6.53 6.78 -0.15
CA ILE A 78 -5.47 5.77 -0.03
C ILE A 78 -4.12 6.39 -0.40
N GLY A 79 -4.08 7.14 -1.50
CA GLY A 79 -2.88 7.86 -1.94
C GLY A 79 -2.43 8.92 -0.93
N GLU A 80 -3.36 9.71 -0.40
CA GLU A 80 -3.07 10.69 0.66
C GLU A 80 -2.56 10.04 1.95
N GLY A 81 -3.17 8.91 2.35
CA GLY A 81 -2.71 8.12 3.49
C GLY A 81 -1.32 7.54 3.29
N ALA A 82 -1.03 7.00 2.09
CA ALA A 82 0.31 6.55 1.72
C ALA A 82 1.33 7.69 1.78
N LYS A 83 1.00 8.84 1.19
CA LYS A 83 1.85 10.05 1.18
C LYS A 83 2.14 10.54 2.60
N THR A 84 1.14 10.52 3.47
CA THR A 84 1.28 10.89 4.88
C THR A 84 2.21 9.92 5.60
N GLY A 85 2.04 8.61 5.41
CA GLY A 85 2.92 7.59 5.99
C GLY A 85 4.38 7.72 5.53
N ILE A 86 4.60 7.99 4.24
CA ILE A 86 5.95 8.22 3.68
C ILE A 86 6.61 9.45 4.32
N LYS A 87 5.88 10.57 4.40
CA LYS A 87 6.38 11.80 5.02
C LYS A 87 6.71 11.61 6.49
N GLU A 88 5.86 10.90 7.23
CA GLU A 88 6.10 10.62 8.64
C GLU A 88 7.32 9.71 8.83
N CYS A 89 7.49 8.70 7.96
CA CYS A 89 8.68 7.87 7.97
C CYS A 89 9.96 8.67 7.73
N GLN A 90 9.96 9.55 6.72
CA GLN A 90 11.08 10.45 6.46
C GLN A 90 11.36 11.38 7.64
N TYR A 91 10.30 11.90 8.26
CA TYR A 91 10.42 12.75 9.43
C TYR A 91 11.08 12.00 10.59
N GLN A 92 10.59 10.82 10.96
CA GLN A 92 11.12 10.03 12.07
C GLN A 92 12.58 9.59 11.87
N PHE A 93 12.96 9.33 10.62
CA PHE A 93 14.30 8.82 10.28
C PHE A 93 15.26 9.88 9.72
N ARG A 94 14.90 11.17 9.69
CA ARG A 94 15.69 12.26 9.08
C ARG A 94 17.16 12.39 9.53
N HIS A 95 17.50 11.91 10.73
CA HIS A 95 18.86 11.94 11.29
C HIS A 95 19.45 10.53 11.48
N ARG A 96 18.94 9.54 10.75
CA ARG A 96 19.42 8.15 10.76
C ARG A 96 20.16 7.83 9.45
N ARG A 97 21.00 6.79 9.47
CA ARG A 97 21.74 6.32 8.27
C ARG A 97 20.79 5.90 7.16
N TRP A 98 19.73 5.19 7.51
CA TRP A 98 18.56 5.00 6.65
C TRP A 98 17.53 6.05 7.03
N ASN A 99 17.27 6.99 6.13
CA ASN A 99 16.44 8.18 6.37
C ASN A 99 15.03 8.08 5.76
N CYS A 100 14.62 6.87 5.34
CA CYS A 100 13.36 6.62 4.66
C CYS A 100 13.14 7.45 3.37
N SER A 101 14.23 7.88 2.71
CA SER A 101 14.14 8.54 1.41
C SER A 101 13.52 7.61 0.37
N THR A 102 12.68 8.17 -0.50
CA THR A 102 12.07 7.41 -1.59
C THR A 102 13.04 7.21 -2.73
N VAL A 103 13.04 6.03 -3.34
CA VAL A 103 14.02 5.66 -4.38
C VAL A 103 13.50 6.03 -5.78
N ASP A 104 12.28 5.63 -6.11
CA ASP A 104 11.60 5.93 -7.36
C ASP A 104 10.07 6.04 -7.13
N ASN A 105 9.31 6.36 -8.19
CA ASN A 105 7.85 6.52 -8.12
C ASN A 105 7.07 5.19 -8.12
N THR A 106 7.73 4.06 -8.38
CA THR A 106 7.09 2.74 -8.55
C THR A 106 7.34 1.82 -7.36
N SER A 107 8.59 1.77 -6.92
CA SER A 107 9.16 1.15 -5.73
C SER A 107 9.55 2.20 -4.69
N VAL A 108 8.54 2.87 -4.14
CA VAL A 108 8.68 3.99 -3.20
C VAL A 108 9.78 3.78 -2.14
N PHE A 109 9.84 2.61 -1.51
CA PHE A 109 10.83 2.29 -0.48
C PHE A 109 11.99 1.37 -0.97
N GLY A 110 11.97 0.96 -2.24
CA GLY A 110 13.04 0.18 -2.87
C GLY A 110 13.38 -1.15 -2.19
N ARG A 111 14.69 -1.46 -2.09
CA ARG A 111 15.21 -2.73 -1.57
C ARG A 111 14.90 -3.00 -0.10
N VAL A 112 14.58 -1.99 0.70
CA VAL A 112 14.19 -2.20 2.11
C VAL A 112 12.93 -3.08 2.20
N MET A 113 12.10 -3.06 1.15
CA MET A 113 10.90 -3.88 1.05
C MET A 113 11.16 -5.33 0.62
N GLN A 114 12.42 -5.72 0.44
CA GLN A 114 12.83 -7.10 0.12
C GLN A 114 13.53 -7.81 1.28
N ILE A 115 13.94 -7.07 2.31
CA ILE A 115 14.56 -7.59 3.52
C ILE A 115 13.60 -7.50 4.71
N GLY A 116 13.75 -8.39 5.69
CA GLY A 116 12.92 -8.38 6.91
C GLY A 116 13.60 -7.59 8.01
N SER A 117 13.64 -6.26 7.90
CA SER A 117 14.34 -5.39 8.86
C SER A 117 13.38 -4.59 9.74
N ARG A 118 13.93 -3.92 10.77
CA ARG A 118 13.13 -3.05 11.67
C ARG A 118 12.58 -1.84 10.91
N GLU A 119 13.33 -1.34 9.94
CA GLU A 119 12.93 -0.27 9.03
C GLU A 119 11.75 -0.71 8.16
N THR A 120 11.81 -1.92 7.59
CA THR A 120 10.68 -2.51 6.84
C THR A 120 9.44 -2.59 7.72
N ALA A 121 9.58 -3.07 8.95
CA ALA A 121 8.47 -3.20 9.89
C ALA A 121 7.81 -1.84 10.19
N PHE A 122 8.63 -0.81 10.42
CA PHE A 122 8.15 0.55 10.62
C PHE A 122 7.39 1.08 9.38
N THR A 123 7.93 0.86 8.18
CA THR A 123 7.31 1.31 6.92
C THR A 123 5.92 0.71 6.71
N TYR A 124 5.74 -0.59 6.94
CA TYR A 124 4.42 -1.23 6.86
C TYR A 124 3.45 -0.64 7.90
N ALA A 125 3.89 -0.49 9.16
CA ALA A 125 3.07 0.06 10.23
C ALA A 125 2.64 1.51 9.97
N VAL A 126 3.58 2.42 9.70
CA VAL A 126 3.27 3.85 9.50
C VAL A 126 2.41 4.09 8.26
N SER A 127 2.57 3.25 7.23
CA SER A 127 1.75 3.35 6.03
C SER A 127 0.32 2.86 6.26
N ALA A 128 0.15 1.76 6.99
CA ALA A 128 -1.18 1.27 7.36
C ALA A 128 -1.91 2.28 8.26
N ALA A 129 -1.20 2.87 9.24
CA ALA A 129 -1.70 3.94 10.08
C ALA A 129 -2.13 5.17 9.26
N GLY A 130 -1.30 5.57 8.28
CA GLY A 130 -1.59 6.68 7.38
C GLY A 130 -2.90 6.49 6.59
N VAL A 131 -3.16 5.28 6.09
CA VAL A 131 -4.42 4.95 5.39
C VAL A 131 -5.61 4.98 6.34
N VAL A 132 -5.50 4.42 7.55
CA VAL A 132 -6.58 4.49 8.56
C VAL A 132 -6.93 5.95 8.85
N ASN A 133 -5.92 6.77 9.14
CA ASN A 133 -6.12 8.19 9.45
C ASN A 133 -6.80 8.95 8.30
N ALA A 134 -6.32 8.78 7.07
CA ALA A 134 -6.90 9.46 5.91
C ALA A 134 -8.35 9.04 5.66
N MET A 135 -8.65 7.73 5.70
CA MET A 135 -10.02 7.22 5.50
C MET A 135 -10.99 7.69 6.58
N SER A 136 -10.58 7.61 7.85
CA SER A 136 -11.42 7.99 8.97
C SER A 136 -11.79 9.47 8.94
N ARG A 137 -10.85 10.31 8.48
CA ARG A 137 -11.06 11.75 8.30
C ARG A 137 -11.95 12.07 7.11
N ALA A 138 -11.75 11.40 5.98
CA ALA A 138 -12.60 11.55 4.79
C ALA A 138 -14.07 11.17 5.08
N CYS A 139 -14.29 10.13 5.90
CA CYS A 139 -15.63 9.78 6.38
C CYS A 139 -16.26 10.88 7.24
N ARG A 140 -15.47 11.53 8.11
CA ARG A 140 -15.96 12.66 8.93
C ARG A 140 -16.32 13.86 8.07
N GLU A 141 -15.53 14.11 7.04
CA GLU A 141 -15.70 15.25 6.12
C GLU A 141 -16.81 15.01 5.09
N GLY A 142 -17.35 13.78 5.01
CA GLY A 142 -18.45 13.43 4.12
C GLY A 142 -18.01 13.27 2.66
N GLU A 143 -16.71 13.05 2.43
CA GLU A 143 -16.15 12.95 1.08
C GLU A 143 -16.27 11.53 0.50
N LEU A 144 -16.54 10.54 1.35
CA LEU A 144 -16.78 9.15 0.98
C LEU A 144 -18.27 8.81 1.05
N SER A 145 -18.79 8.22 -0.02
CA SER A 145 -20.23 7.90 -0.14
C SER A 145 -20.71 6.75 0.75
N THR A 146 -19.78 5.91 1.21
CA THR A 146 -20.04 4.64 1.91
C THR A 146 -19.99 4.75 3.43
N CYS A 147 -19.54 5.89 3.96
CA CYS A 147 -19.37 6.12 5.39
C CYS A 147 -19.80 7.54 5.80
N GLY A 148 -19.75 7.80 7.10
CA GLY A 148 -20.03 9.11 7.69
C GLY A 148 -19.33 9.23 9.04
N CYS A 149 -19.81 10.15 9.88
CA CYS A 149 -19.28 10.38 11.23
C CYS A 149 -19.17 9.10 12.08
N SER A 150 -18.21 9.11 13.00
CA SER A 150 -18.04 8.06 14.01
C SER A 150 -19.32 7.81 14.79
N ARG A 151 -19.61 6.52 15.03
CA ARG A 151 -20.69 6.08 15.94
C ARG A 151 -20.17 5.76 17.34
N ALA A 152 -19.01 6.31 17.70
CA ALA A 152 -18.42 6.09 19.02
C ALA A 152 -19.37 6.57 20.13
N ALA A 153 -19.60 5.68 21.09
CA ALA A 153 -20.36 6.01 22.29
C ALA A 153 -19.61 7.06 23.11
N ARG A 154 -20.37 7.84 23.89
CA ARG A 154 -19.81 8.75 24.89
C ARG A 154 -18.80 8.00 25.78
N PRO A 155 -17.58 8.53 25.97
CA PRO A 155 -16.61 7.96 26.89
C PRO A 155 -17.16 7.91 28.32
N LYS A 156 -16.93 6.79 29.02
CA LYS A 156 -17.47 6.58 30.38
C LYS A 156 -16.87 7.53 31.42
N ASP A 157 -15.66 7.98 31.16
CA ASP A 157 -14.84 8.91 31.93
C ASP A 157 -15.12 10.38 31.61
N LEU A 158 -15.95 10.69 30.59
CA LEU A 158 -16.29 12.07 30.26
C LEU A 158 -17.18 12.69 31.36
N PRO A 159 -16.75 13.78 32.02
CA PRO A 159 -17.53 14.45 33.06
C PRO A 159 -18.95 14.78 32.62
N ARG A 160 -19.95 14.56 33.50
CA ARG A 160 -21.38 14.64 33.13
C ARG A 160 -21.83 16.02 32.64
N ASP A 161 -21.14 17.06 33.07
CA ASP A 161 -21.29 18.46 32.67
C ASP A 161 -20.83 18.73 31.23
N TRP A 162 -20.00 17.86 30.66
CA TRP A 162 -19.58 17.96 29.26
C TRP A 162 -20.57 17.27 28.34
N LEU A 163 -20.91 17.92 27.22
CA LEU A 163 -21.72 17.32 26.16
C LEU A 163 -20.83 16.53 25.20
N TRP A 164 -21.21 15.29 24.91
CA TRP A 164 -20.58 14.49 23.85
C TRP A 164 -21.36 14.69 22.56
N GLY A 165 -20.67 15.05 21.47
CA GLY A 165 -21.31 15.30 20.19
C GLY A 165 -20.34 15.78 19.14
N GLY A 166 -20.89 16.28 18.03
CA GLY A 166 -20.13 16.63 16.83
C GLY A 166 -19.93 15.45 15.90
N CYS A 167 -19.13 15.66 14.86
CA CYS A 167 -18.76 14.63 13.90
C CYS A 167 -17.30 14.24 14.14
N GLY A 168 -17.07 13.07 14.73
CA GLY A 168 -15.73 12.52 14.95
C GLY A 168 -15.27 11.63 13.79
N ASP A 169 -13.96 11.39 13.72
CA ASP A 169 -13.33 10.51 12.73
C ASP A 169 -13.83 9.06 12.86
N ASN A 170 -14.21 8.46 11.73
CA ASN A 170 -14.75 7.09 11.72
C ASN A 170 -13.62 6.05 11.66
N ILE A 171 -13.00 5.82 12.82
CA ILE A 171 -11.85 4.93 12.98
C ILE A 171 -12.20 3.48 12.63
N ASP A 172 -13.39 3.00 13.00
CA ASP A 172 -13.83 1.63 12.69
C ASP A 172 -13.91 1.39 11.17
N TYR A 173 -14.45 2.35 10.41
CA TYR A 173 -14.47 2.26 8.94
C TYR A 173 -13.06 2.28 8.36
N GLY A 174 -12.25 3.27 8.74
CA GLY A 174 -10.88 3.42 8.25
C GLY A 174 -10.02 2.20 8.54
N TYR A 175 -10.15 1.62 9.74
CA TYR A 175 -9.49 0.38 10.13
C TYR A 175 -9.86 -0.80 9.22
N ARG A 176 -11.16 -1.03 9.01
CA ARG A 176 -11.65 -2.16 8.20
C ARG A 176 -11.22 -2.04 6.75
N PHE A 177 -11.39 -0.86 6.17
CA PHE A 177 -11.00 -0.61 4.79
C PHE A 177 -9.49 -0.73 4.60
N ALA A 178 -8.68 -0.12 5.48
CA ALA A 178 -7.23 -0.23 5.43
C ALA A 178 -6.77 -1.69 5.56
N LYS A 179 -7.43 -2.50 6.40
CA LYS A 179 -7.14 -3.93 6.51
C LYS A 179 -7.41 -4.67 5.19
N GLU A 180 -8.53 -4.41 4.55
CA GLU A 180 -8.87 -5.06 3.27
C GLU A 180 -7.90 -4.66 2.16
N PHE A 181 -7.62 -3.36 2.02
CA PHE A 181 -6.80 -2.85 0.92
C PHE A 181 -5.29 -3.07 1.11
N VAL A 182 -4.75 -2.76 2.29
CA VAL A 182 -3.30 -2.83 2.55
C VAL A 182 -2.83 -4.28 2.64
N ASP A 183 -3.65 -5.18 3.20
CA ASP A 183 -3.29 -6.60 3.33
C ASP A 183 -3.56 -7.40 2.04
N ALA A 184 -4.32 -6.89 1.07
CA ALA A 184 -4.76 -7.63 -0.12
C ALA A 184 -3.60 -8.33 -0.84
N ARG A 185 -2.53 -7.60 -1.14
CA ARG A 185 -1.33 -8.15 -1.79
C ARG A 185 -0.69 -9.31 -1.03
N GLU A 186 -0.57 -9.17 0.29
CA GLU A 186 0.06 -10.20 1.13
C GLU A 186 -0.83 -11.44 1.25
N ARG A 187 -2.16 -11.28 1.21
CA ARG A 187 -3.14 -12.37 1.26
C ARG A 187 -3.30 -13.12 -0.07
N GLU A 188 -3.05 -12.45 -1.20
CA GLU A 188 -3.10 -13.07 -2.54
C GLU A 188 -1.92 -14.01 -2.80
N ARG A 189 -0.80 -13.83 -2.09
CA ARG A 189 0.40 -14.64 -2.26
C ARG A 189 0.33 -15.91 -1.43
N ILE A 190 0.38 -17.06 -2.09
CA ILE A 190 0.40 -18.37 -1.44
C ILE A 190 1.80 -18.94 -1.55
N HIS A 191 2.44 -19.15 -0.40
CA HIS A 191 3.74 -19.79 -0.28
C HIS A 191 3.64 -21.02 0.62
N ALA A 192 4.59 -21.94 0.49
CA ALA A 192 4.66 -23.12 1.33
C ALA A 192 4.77 -22.72 2.82
N LYS A 193 3.95 -23.36 3.66
CA LYS A 193 3.95 -23.09 5.10
C LYS A 193 5.34 -23.35 5.68
N GLY A 194 5.88 -22.39 6.42
CA GLY A 194 7.21 -22.46 7.01
C GLY A 194 8.34 -22.01 6.08
N SER A 195 8.06 -21.61 4.84
CA SER A 195 9.06 -20.96 3.98
C SER A 195 9.42 -19.56 4.48
N TYR A 196 10.57 -19.05 4.05
CA TYR A 196 10.99 -17.68 4.35
C TYR A 196 9.97 -16.64 3.87
N GLU A 197 9.39 -16.84 2.69
CA GLU A 197 8.35 -15.98 2.10
C GLU A 197 7.07 -16.01 2.94
N SER A 198 6.68 -17.19 3.43
CA SER A 198 5.53 -17.33 4.33
C SER A 198 5.75 -16.56 5.64
N ALA A 199 6.94 -16.64 6.23
CA ALA A 199 7.29 -15.86 7.42
C ALA A 199 7.27 -14.35 7.15
N ARG A 200 7.75 -13.93 5.97
CA ARG A 200 7.74 -12.53 5.54
C ARG A 200 6.33 -11.96 5.41
N ILE A 201 5.41 -12.71 4.80
CA ILE A 201 3.99 -12.33 4.69
C ILE A 201 3.38 -12.13 6.08
N LEU A 202 3.62 -13.07 6.99
CA LEU A 202 3.09 -12.97 8.36
C LEU A 202 3.67 -11.77 9.11
N MET A 203 4.96 -11.47 8.93
CA MET A 203 5.59 -10.27 9.47
C MET A 203 4.93 -9.00 8.92
N ASN A 204 4.72 -8.92 7.60
CA ASN A 204 4.09 -7.75 6.96
C ASN A 204 2.66 -7.54 7.46
N LEU A 205 1.85 -8.60 7.52
CA LEU A 205 0.49 -8.55 8.05
C LEU A 205 0.45 -8.13 9.52
N HIS A 206 1.39 -8.62 10.32
CA HIS A 206 1.54 -8.23 11.73
C HIS A 206 1.88 -6.74 11.87
N ASN A 207 2.82 -6.24 11.06
CA ASN A 207 3.24 -4.84 11.12
C ASN A 207 2.13 -3.90 10.64
N ASN A 208 1.39 -4.28 9.59
CA ASN A 208 0.20 -3.54 9.16
C ASN A 208 -0.83 -3.45 10.28
N GLU A 209 -1.09 -4.57 10.95
CA GLU A 209 -2.02 -4.63 12.07
C GLU A 209 -1.57 -3.78 13.24
N ALA A 210 -0.27 -3.80 13.57
CA ALA A 210 0.29 -2.93 14.58
C ALA A 210 0.05 -1.45 14.23
N GLY A 211 0.30 -1.05 12.99
CA GLY A 211 0.05 0.31 12.51
C GLY A 211 -1.40 0.74 12.60
N ARG A 212 -2.35 -0.14 12.23
CA ARG A 212 -3.79 0.17 12.27
C ARG A 212 -4.35 0.37 13.69
N ARG A 213 -3.66 -0.10 14.73
CA ARG A 213 -4.12 -0.06 16.13
C ARG A 213 -3.58 1.10 16.95
N VAL A 214 -2.63 1.87 16.40
CA VAL A 214 -2.06 3.06 17.04
C VAL A 214 -2.96 4.25 16.76
#